data_AF-A0A1G2KNK6-F1
#
_entry.id   AF-A0A1G2KNK6-F1
#
_cell.length_a   1.000
_cell.length_b   1.000
_cell.length_c   1.000
_cell.angle_alpha   90.00
_cell.angle_beta   90.00
_cell.angle_gamma   90.00
#
_symmetry.space_group_name_H-M   'P 1'
#
loop_
_entity.id
_entity.type
_entity.pdbx_description
1 polymer ?
#
loop_
_entity_poly.entity_id
_entity_poly.type
_entity_poly.pdbx_seq_one_letter_code
_entity_poly.pdbx_strand_id
1 'polypeptide(L)'
;MRLQTTIGRTFLRAPILLLAGLFLGVLFLPELIRLMPKSQLRRGTVSKCTSANYCNTSTSIGFKPKAVIFYWTSVTAHGFTIDSTGGYGFAASTTSSVPQQRAVAAVLGNDSDATAEGARLRTASSSIIMAVGTNTHTLDAFASTTAFTSTGFNLGWGGVNTTGYIVQYYAIGGEDITDTDVQTFWVTTSGSSQATSTLSFKPDMLFFAWNLTSGLAIDAVTQNMGSIGLGMASSSTAQASMFAMVDDADGGNISKRWQQRTPLNHHYLNRGQSRSE
;
A
#
# COMPACT_ATOMS: atom_id res chain seq x y z
N MET A 1 31.18 94.56 -47.48
CA MET A 1 32.17 94.67 -46.37
C MET A 1 31.77 93.66 -45.30
N ARG A 2 32.71 92.77 -44.89
CA ARG A 2 32.82 91.86 -43.71
C ARG A 2 31.62 91.43 -42.82
N LEU A 3 31.88 90.31 -42.11
CA LEU A 3 31.17 89.67 -40.98
C LEU A 3 29.94 88.82 -41.40
N GLN A 4 29.85 87.50 -41.17
CA GLN A 4 30.47 86.54 -40.23
C GLN A 4 29.98 86.63 -38.76
N THR A 5 29.94 85.48 -38.08
CA THR A 5 29.84 85.25 -36.61
C THR A 5 28.49 85.57 -35.91
N THR A 6 28.05 84.94 -34.79
CA THR A 6 28.34 83.61 -34.17
C THR A 6 27.46 83.37 -32.91
N ILE A 7 27.04 82.11 -32.71
CA ILE A 7 26.82 81.32 -31.46
C ILE A 7 26.47 81.99 -30.10
N GLY A 8 25.46 81.43 -29.42
CA GLY A 8 25.29 81.37 -27.95
C GLY A 8 23.96 80.68 -27.59
N ARG A 9 23.80 79.41 -27.15
CA ARG A 9 24.44 78.51 -26.15
C ARG A 9 24.12 78.79 -24.66
N THR A 10 23.05 78.14 -24.16
CA THR A 10 22.88 77.63 -22.77
C THR A 10 21.80 76.52 -22.80
N PHE A 11 22.10 75.22 -22.81
CA PHE A 11 22.53 74.29 -21.72
C PHE A 11 21.49 73.98 -20.61
N LEU A 12 21.23 72.66 -20.43
CA LEU A 12 20.75 71.94 -19.22
C LEU A 12 19.33 72.28 -18.70
N ARG A 13 18.34 71.36 -18.62
CA ARG A 13 18.36 69.99 -18.03
C ARG A 13 17.22 69.08 -18.56
N ALA A 14 17.43 67.76 -18.50
CA ALA A 14 16.43 66.67 -18.65
C ALA A 14 15.69 66.42 -17.30
N PRO A 15 14.79 65.41 -17.08
CA PRO A 15 14.47 64.18 -17.85
C PRO A 15 12.96 64.00 -18.21
N ILE A 16 12.56 63.29 -19.29
CA ILE A 16 12.48 61.81 -19.43
C ILE A 16 11.83 61.11 -18.23
N LEU A 17 10.49 61.06 -18.18
CA LEU A 17 9.76 60.19 -17.23
C LEU A 17 8.25 60.05 -17.56
N LEU A 18 7.87 59.27 -18.60
CA LEU A 18 6.50 58.72 -18.69
C LEU A 18 6.35 57.51 -19.64
N LEU A 19 7.23 56.50 -19.57
CA LEU A 19 7.05 55.25 -20.34
C LEU A 19 7.53 54.00 -19.57
N ALA A 20 7.09 53.86 -18.32
CA ALA A 20 7.45 52.72 -17.44
C ALA A 20 6.31 52.33 -16.45
N GLY A 21 5.04 52.55 -16.83
CA GLY A 21 3.89 52.44 -15.93
C GLY A 21 2.99 51.21 -16.08
N LEU A 22 3.26 50.28 -17.02
CA LEU A 22 2.38 49.14 -17.31
C LEU A 22 3.13 47.82 -17.58
N PHE A 23 4.32 47.64 -17.00
CA PHE A 23 5.09 46.38 -17.10
C PHE A 23 5.68 45.91 -15.76
N LEU A 24 5.18 46.44 -14.63
CA LEU A 24 5.68 46.14 -13.28
C LEU A 24 4.63 45.50 -12.36
N GLY A 25 3.61 44.84 -12.94
CA GLY A 25 2.57 44.09 -12.21
C GLY A 25 2.52 42.59 -12.49
N VAL A 26 3.37 42.08 -13.39
CA VAL A 26 3.35 40.67 -13.86
C VAL A 26 4.68 39.95 -13.57
N LEU A 27 5.67 40.63 -12.95
CA LEU A 27 7.05 40.13 -12.83
C LEU A 27 7.49 39.74 -11.40
N PHE A 28 6.58 39.62 -10.44
CA PHE A 28 6.90 39.27 -9.05
C PHE A 28 5.94 38.22 -8.43
N LEU A 29 5.80 37.07 -9.10
CA LEU A 29 5.36 35.81 -8.48
C LEU A 29 6.31 34.62 -8.78
N PRO A 30 7.64 34.72 -8.51
CA PRO A 30 8.54 33.57 -8.65
C PRO A 30 8.44 32.55 -7.50
N GLU A 31 7.58 32.77 -6.48
CA GLU A 31 7.52 31.93 -5.27
C GLU A 31 6.14 31.31 -4.97
N LEU A 32 5.31 31.06 -5.99
CA LEU A 32 4.11 30.22 -5.81
C LEU A 32 3.98 29.03 -6.77
N ILE A 33 5.08 28.60 -7.40
CA ILE A 33 5.26 27.18 -7.70
C ILE A 33 5.49 26.49 -6.35
N ARG A 34 4.38 26.22 -5.65
CA ARG A 34 4.38 25.44 -4.42
C ARG A 34 5.04 24.11 -4.78
N LEU A 35 6.23 23.86 -4.21
CA LEU A 35 7.01 22.66 -4.43
C LEU A 35 6.24 21.48 -3.81
N MET A 36 5.19 21.01 -4.49
CA MET A 36 4.46 19.83 -4.07
C MET A 36 5.46 18.69 -4.10
N PRO A 37 5.58 17.90 -3.03
CA PRO A 37 6.53 16.81 -3.01
C PRO A 37 6.13 15.87 -4.16
N LYS A 38 7.08 15.65 -5.09
CA LYS A 38 6.80 14.95 -6.35
C LYS A 38 6.32 13.52 -6.12
N SER A 39 6.67 12.91 -4.98
CA SER A 39 5.96 11.77 -4.40
C SER A 39 5.08 12.24 -3.23
N GLN A 40 3.85 11.75 -3.18
CA GLN A 40 2.85 12.10 -2.17
C GLN A 40 2.46 10.85 -1.38
N LEU A 41 2.50 10.95 -0.05
CA LEU A 41 2.33 9.83 0.86
C LEU A 41 1.33 10.19 1.96
N ARG A 42 0.34 9.33 2.22
CA ARG A 42 -0.61 9.49 3.33
C ARG A 42 -0.89 8.15 4.00
N ARG A 43 -0.71 8.10 5.33
CA ARG A 43 -1.24 7.03 6.17
C ARG A 43 -2.56 7.46 6.82
N GLY A 44 -3.42 6.49 7.10
CA GLY A 44 -4.66 6.72 7.85
C GLY A 44 -5.40 5.43 8.13
N THR A 45 -6.67 5.57 8.52
CA THR A 45 -7.59 4.47 8.83
C THR A 45 -8.87 4.62 8.03
N VAL A 46 -9.52 3.50 7.75
CA VAL A 46 -10.90 3.41 7.23
C VAL A 46 -11.62 2.32 8.01
N SER A 47 -12.79 2.63 8.55
CA SER A 47 -13.64 1.62 9.19
C SER A 47 -14.36 0.82 8.11
N LYS A 48 -14.40 -0.51 8.26
CA LYS A 48 -15.38 -1.34 7.56
C LYS A 48 -16.79 -0.83 7.90
N CYS A 49 -17.68 -0.78 6.91
CA CYS A 49 -19.08 -0.47 7.17
C CYS A 49 -19.80 -1.61 7.87
N THR A 50 -20.78 -1.25 8.70
CA THR A 50 -21.54 -2.14 9.59
C THR A 50 -22.84 -2.67 8.95
N SER A 51 -22.99 -2.50 7.63
CA SER A 51 -24.12 -3.04 6.87
C SER A 51 -23.93 -4.53 6.58
N ALA A 52 -25.01 -5.31 6.71
CA ALA A 52 -25.06 -6.71 6.26
C ALA A 52 -25.26 -6.83 4.72
N ASN A 53 -25.50 -5.70 4.05
CA ASN A 53 -25.55 -5.57 2.59
C ASN A 53 -24.32 -4.83 2.05
N TYR A 54 -24.03 -4.99 0.76
CA TYR A 54 -23.02 -4.22 0.04
C TYR A 54 -23.12 -2.71 0.34
N CYS A 55 -21.97 -2.09 0.57
CA CYS A 55 -21.86 -0.66 0.87
C CYS A 55 -20.67 -0.04 0.13
N ASN A 56 -20.61 1.30 0.07
CA ASN A 56 -19.43 2.01 -0.43
C ASN A 56 -18.94 3.02 0.61
N THR A 57 -17.63 3.18 0.71
CA THR A 57 -16.97 4.20 1.54
C THR A 57 -15.94 4.98 0.72
N SER A 58 -15.91 6.30 0.85
CA SER A 58 -14.95 7.18 0.18
C SER A 58 -13.98 7.79 1.19
N THR A 59 -12.68 7.77 0.87
CA THR A 59 -11.62 8.36 1.69
C THR A 59 -10.94 9.50 0.93
N SER A 60 -10.96 10.70 1.50
CA SER A 60 -10.22 11.86 0.98
C SER A 60 -8.88 12.01 1.71
N ILE A 61 -7.79 12.04 0.95
CA ILE A 61 -6.40 12.17 1.42
C ILE A 61 -5.69 13.42 0.87
N GLY A 62 -6.34 14.16 -0.03
CA GLY A 62 -5.84 15.42 -0.62
C GLY A 62 -5.06 15.28 -1.93
N PHE A 63 -4.95 14.05 -2.48
CA PHE A 63 -4.34 13.79 -3.79
C PHE A 63 -4.89 12.50 -4.40
N LYS A 64 -4.71 12.31 -5.71
CA LYS A 64 -5.01 11.03 -6.40
C LYS A 64 -3.92 10.00 -6.12
N PRO A 65 -4.19 8.90 -5.39
CA PRO A 65 -3.25 7.80 -5.26
C PRO A 65 -3.08 7.07 -6.60
N LYS A 66 -1.92 6.45 -6.77
CA LYS A 66 -1.60 5.48 -7.83
C LYS A 66 -1.39 4.09 -7.24
N ALA A 67 -1.07 3.98 -5.95
CA ALA A 67 -1.13 2.75 -5.19
C ALA A 67 -1.64 2.98 -3.76
N VAL A 68 -2.28 1.98 -3.17
CA VAL A 68 -2.66 1.94 -1.76
C VAL A 68 -2.32 0.56 -1.20
N ILE A 69 -1.60 0.54 -0.08
CA ILE A 69 -1.36 -0.65 0.74
C ILE A 69 -2.38 -0.62 1.88
N PHE A 70 -3.19 -1.66 2.02
CA PHE A 70 -4.10 -1.86 3.14
C PHE A 70 -3.52 -2.92 4.09
N TYR A 71 -3.71 -2.74 5.40
CA TYR A 71 -3.36 -3.75 6.40
C TYR A 71 -4.33 -3.68 7.58
N TRP A 72 -4.67 -4.82 8.15
CA TRP A 72 -5.71 -4.92 9.17
C TRP A 72 -5.48 -6.10 10.11
N THR A 73 -6.12 -5.98 11.28
CA THR A 73 -6.46 -7.10 12.17
C THR A 73 -7.97 -7.05 12.40
N SER A 74 -8.59 -8.13 12.88
CA SER A 74 -10.05 -8.15 13.13
C SER A 74 -10.41 -7.47 14.45
N VAL A 75 -9.90 -6.26 14.67
CA VAL A 75 -10.14 -5.44 15.87
C VAL A 75 -11.05 -4.25 15.57
N THR A 76 -11.91 -3.91 16.52
CA THR A 76 -12.84 -2.77 16.47
C THR A 76 -12.32 -1.53 17.21
N ALA A 77 -11.25 -1.70 18.00
CA ALA A 77 -10.59 -0.66 18.78
C ALA A 77 -9.08 -0.92 18.83
N HIS A 78 -8.30 0.13 19.17
CA HIS A 78 -6.87 -0.03 19.43
C HIS A 78 -6.64 -0.79 20.74
N GLY A 79 -5.91 -1.90 20.67
CA GLY A 79 -5.61 -2.75 21.82
C GLY A 79 -5.15 -4.14 21.38
N PHE A 80 -5.22 -5.08 22.31
CA PHE A 80 -4.98 -6.50 22.04
C PHE A 80 -6.31 -7.26 22.09
N THR A 81 -6.47 -8.21 21.18
CA THR A 81 -7.56 -9.19 21.19
C THR A 81 -7.01 -10.56 21.48
N ILE A 82 -7.91 -11.44 21.90
CA ILE A 82 -7.64 -12.81 22.28
C ILE A 82 -7.27 -13.65 21.02
N ASP A 83 -8.00 -13.48 19.91
CA ASP A 83 -7.70 -14.15 18.64
C ASP A 83 -6.69 -13.37 17.78
N SER A 84 -5.89 -14.12 17.00
CA SER A 84 -4.88 -13.59 16.10
C SER A 84 -5.31 -13.73 14.64
N THR A 85 -6.00 -12.72 14.11
CA THR A 85 -6.41 -12.66 12.71
C THR A 85 -6.01 -11.33 12.07
N GLY A 86 -5.53 -11.39 10.83
CA GLY A 86 -5.11 -10.19 10.11
C GLY A 86 -4.65 -10.45 8.69
N GLY A 87 -4.37 -9.37 7.98
CA GLY A 87 -4.01 -9.43 6.58
C GLY A 87 -3.48 -8.11 6.04
N TYR A 88 -3.09 -8.16 4.78
CA TYR A 88 -2.75 -6.97 3.99
C TYR A 88 -3.09 -7.19 2.53
N GLY A 89 -3.23 -6.09 1.81
CA GLY A 89 -3.53 -6.11 0.39
C GLY A 89 -3.07 -4.84 -0.29
N PHE A 90 -3.11 -4.90 -1.61
CA PHE A 90 -2.61 -3.88 -2.50
C PHE A 90 -3.71 -3.55 -3.50
N ALA A 91 -3.86 -2.27 -3.81
CA ALA A 91 -4.54 -1.77 -5.00
C ALA A 91 -3.60 -0.82 -5.71
N ALA A 92 -3.43 -0.94 -7.04
CA ALA A 92 -2.64 0.00 -7.81
C ALA A 92 -3.19 0.21 -9.23
N SER A 93 -3.01 1.41 -9.75
CA SER A 93 -3.25 1.76 -11.14
C SER A 93 -2.79 3.19 -11.44
N THR A 94 -2.19 3.38 -12.60
CA THR A 94 -1.88 4.70 -13.17
C THR A 94 -2.91 5.13 -14.22
N THR A 95 -3.61 4.17 -14.84
CA THR A 95 -4.45 4.38 -16.03
C THR A 95 -5.89 3.88 -15.90
N SER A 96 -6.18 2.85 -15.09
CA SER A 96 -7.53 2.28 -14.97
C SER A 96 -8.43 3.08 -14.03
N SER A 97 -9.73 3.05 -14.30
CA SER A 97 -10.76 3.50 -13.36
C SER A 97 -10.93 2.55 -12.18
N VAL A 98 -10.76 1.25 -12.40
CA VAL A 98 -10.77 0.20 -11.36
C VAL A 98 -9.36 -0.39 -11.24
N PRO A 99 -8.68 -0.25 -10.08
CA PRO A 99 -7.30 -0.69 -9.93
C PRO A 99 -7.12 -2.21 -9.88
N GLN A 100 -5.97 -2.67 -10.34
CA GLN A 100 -5.47 -4.02 -10.08
C GLN A 100 -5.30 -4.20 -8.57
N GLN A 101 -5.80 -5.31 -8.03
CA GLN A 101 -5.79 -5.53 -6.58
C GLN A 101 -5.61 -6.99 -6.18
N ARG A 102 -4.96 -7.20 -5.04
CA ARG A 102 -4.71 -8.51 -4.41
C ARG A 102 -4.74 -8.34 -2.90
N ALA A 103 -5.22 -9.34 -2.18
CA ALA A 103 -5.11 -9.38 -0.73
C ALA A 103 -4.81 -10.80 -0.23
N VAL A 104 -4.16 -10.86 0.93
CA VAL A 104 -3.91 -12.07 1.71
C VAL A 104 -4.32 -11.83 3.16
N ALA A 105 -4.86 -12.86 3.80
CA ALA A 105 -5.13 -12.86 5.23
C ALA A 105 -4.79 -14.23 5.83
N ALA A 106 -4.49 -14.23 7.13
CA ALA A 106 -4.33 -15.45 7.91
C ALA A 106 -5.04 -15.34 9.26
N VAL A 107 -5.55 -16.48 9.70
CA VAL A 107 -5.88 -16.77 11.08
C VAL A 107 -4.69 -17.54 11.64
N LEU A 108 -4.05 -16.98 12.66
CA LEU A 108 -2.83 -17.50 13.28
C LEU A 108 -3.07 -18.09 14.68
N GLY A 109 -4.33 -18.17 15.10
CA GLY A 109 -4.77 -18.81 16.33
C GLY A 109 -6.07 -18.20 16.87
N ASN A 110 -6.95 -19.07 17.35
CA ASN A 110 -8.09 -18.74 18.22
C ASN A 110 -7.72 -19.15 19.66
N ASP A 111 -8.26 -18.47 20.67
CA ASP A 111 -8.09 -18.91 22.07
C ASP A 111 -9.12 -19.98 22.47
N SER A 112 -8.76 -20.77 23.49
CA SER A 112 -9.57 -21.87 24.03
C SER A 112 -9.98 -22.94 22.99
N ASP A 113 -9.35 -22.97 21.82
CA ASP A 113 -9.54 -24.01 20.82
C ASP A 113 -8.68 -25.24 21.14
N ALA A 114 -9.21 -26.44 20.90
CA ALA A 114 -8.52 -27.69 21.26
C ALA A 114 -7.52 -28.15 20.18
N THR A 115 -7.68 -27.64 18.96
CA THR A 115 -6.80 -27.81 17.80
C THR A 115 -6.27 -26.43 17.37
N ALA A 116 -5.13 -26.41 16.70
CA ALA A 116 -4.52 -25.15 16.28
C ALA A 116 -5.12 -24.72 14.94
N GLU A 117 -6.39 -24.28 14.98
CA GLU A 117 -7.20 -23.86 13.82
C GLU A 117 -6.60 -22.64 13.12
N GLY A 118 -5.61 -22.90 12.27
CA GLY A 118 -4.97 -21.93 11.41
C GLY A 118 -5.62 -21.91 10.03
N ALA A 119 -5.84 -20.72 9.48
CA ALA A 119 -6.36 -20.58 8.13
C ALA A 119 -5.64 -19.52 7.32
N ARG A 120 -5.68 -19.65 6.00
CA ARG A 120 -5.14 -18.67 5.06
C ARG A 120 -6.09 -18.43 3.90
N LEU A 121 -6.14 -17.17 3.47
CA LEU A 121 -7.02 -16.69 2.41
C LEU A 121 -6.21 -15.83 1.44
N ARG A 122 -6.62 -15.85 0.16
CA ARG A 122 -6.10 -14.96 -0.87
C ARG A 122 -7.16 -14.62 -1.90
N THR A 123 -7.02 -13.48 -2.56
CA THR A 123 -7.96 -13.03 -3.59
C THR A 123 -7.28 -12.35 -4.77
N ALA A 124 -7.90 -12.48 -5.95
CA ALA A 124 -7.57 -11.69 -7.15
C ALA A 124 -8.54 -10.51 -7.38
N SER A 125 -9.62 -10.41 -6.60
CA SER A 125 -10.75 -9.52 -6.85
C SER A 125 -10.93 -8.42 -5.80
N SER A 126 -10.32 -8.54 -4.63
CA SER A 126 -10.41 -7.55 -3.53
C SER A 126 -9.05 -7.06 -3.04
N SER A 127 -9.01 -5.85 -2.49
CA SER A 127 -7.83 -5.23 -1.85
C SER A 127 -7.80 -5.45 -0.33
N ILE A 128 -8.90 -5.93 0.26
CA ILE A 128 -9.06 -6.27 1.68
C ILE A 128 -9.87 -7.57 1.78
N ILE A 129 -9.47 -8.51 2.64
CA ILE A 129 -10.25 -9.73 2.98
C ILE A 129 -10.12 -10.05 4.47
N MET A 130 -11.22 -10.42 5.11
CA MET A 130 -11.31 -10.73 6.53
C MET A 130 -11.96 -12.09 6.70
N ALA A 131 -11.36 -12.91 7.56
CA ALA A 131 -11.90 -14.20 7.95
C ALA A 131 -12.26 -14.19 9.43
N VAL A 132 -13.40 -14.79 9.76
CA VAL A 132 -13.82 -15.03 11.15
C VAL A 132 -14.45 -16.42 11.24
N GLY A 133 -14.71 -16.83 12.48
CA GLY A 133 -15.33 -18.10 12.82
C GLY A 133 -14.32 -19.08 13.40
N THR A 134 -14.76 -19.84 14.39
CA THR A 134 -14.04 -20.99 14.93
C THR A 134 -14.24 -22.20 14.02
N ASN A 135 -13.24 -23.08 13.94
CA ASN A 135 -13.26 -24.42 13.33
C ASN A 135 -13.53 -24.53 11.81
N THR A 136 -14.06 -23.50 11.16
CA THR A 136 -14.51 -23.56 9.75
C THR A 136 -14.22 -22.29 8.94
N HIS A 137 -13.35 -21.42 9.46
CA HIS A 137 -12.98 -20.08 8.97
C HIS A 137 -13.53 -19.72 7.58
N THR A 138 -14.46 -18.76 7.54
CA THR A 138 -15.12 -18.34 6.29
C THR A 138 -14.69 -16.94 5.89
N LEU A 139 -14.83 -16.60 4.59
CA LEU A 139 -14.67 -15.21 4.14
C LEU A 139 -15.87 -14.40 4.65
N ASP A 140 -15.60 -13.55 5.64
CA ASP A 140 -16.60 -12.88 6.46
C ASP A 140 -16.92 -11.47 5.95
N ALA A 141 -15.87 -10.76 5.55
CA ALA A 141 -15.94 -9.47 4.90
C ALA A 141 -14.82 -9.28 3.89
N PHE A 142 -15.06 -8.47 2.87
CA PHE A 142 -14.06 -8.07 1.88
C PHE A 142 -14.31 -6.65 1.40
N ALA A 143 -13.29 -6.01 0.85
CA ALA A 143 -13.46 -4.78 0.08
C ALA A 143 -12.57 -4.73 -1.16
N SER A 144 -13.19 -4.31 -2.24
CA SER A 144 -12.54 -3.95 -3.50
C SER A 144 -12.33 -2.44 -3.52
N THR A 145 -11.14 -1.99 -3.88
CA THR A 145 -10.94 -0.60 -4.29
C THR A 145 -11.63 -0.39 -5.63
N THR A 146 -12.66 0.46 -5.64
CA THR A 146 -13.52 0.68 -6.82
C THR A 146 -13.06 1.84 -7.68
N ALA A 147 -12.35 2.82 -7.11
CA ALA A 147 -11.75 3.92 -7.86
C ALA A 147 -10.63 4.64 -7.09
N PHE A 148 -9.67 5.21 -7.84
CA PHE A 148 -8.81 6.29 -7.37
C PHE A 148 -9.34 7.64 -7.89
N THR A 149 -9.86 8.46 -6.99
CA THR A 149 -10.46 9.78 -7.26
C THR A 149 -9.38 10.86 -7.31
N SER A 150 -9.73 12.09 -7.70
CA SER A 150 -8.79 13.23 -7.70
C SER A 150 -8.22 13.58 -6.32
N THR A 151 -8.87 13.16 -5.24
CA THR A 151 -8.52 13.50 -3.85
C THR A 151 -8.32 12.28 -2.95
N GLY A 152 -8.50 11.05 -3.44
CA GLY A 152 -8.29 9.83 -2.67
C GLY A 152 -8.84 8.57 -3.33
N PHE A 153 -9.56 7.73 -2.60
CA PHE A 153 -10.00 6.42 -3.09
C PHE A 153 -11.38 6.00 -2.56
N ASN A 154 -12.03 5.11 -3.30
CA ASN A 154 -13.30 4.49 -2.94
C ASN A 154 -13.11 2.99 -2.69
N LEU A 155 -13.79 2.46 -1.67
CA LEU A 155 -13.91 1.04 -1.38
C LEU A 155 -15.37 0.61 -1.51
N GLY A 156 -15.62 -0.49 -2.23
CA GLY A 156 -16.88 -1.22 -2.20
C GLY A 156 -16.72 -2.44 -1.29
N TRP A 157 -17.51 -2.50 -0.22
CA TRP A 157 -17.47 -3.58 0.76
C TRP A 157 -18.56 -4.63 0.48
N GLY A 158 -18.24 -5.88 0.75
CA GLY A 158 -19.17 -7.01 0.78
C GLY A 158 -18.88 -7.98 1.93
N GLY A 159 -19.68 -9.03 2.01
CA GLY A 159 -19.72 -9.97 3.15
C GLY A 159 -20.92 -9.72 4.06
N VAL A 160 -21.17 -10.66 4.99
CA VAL A 160 -22.40 -10.73 5.80
C VAL A 160 -22.26 -10.09 7.19
N ASN A 161 -21.03 -9.75 7.60
CA ASN A 161 -20.75 -9.30 8.96
C ASN A 161 -20.96 -7.80 9.15
N THR A 162 -21.59 -7.42 10.26
CA THR A 162 -21.91 -6.04 10.63
C THR A 162 -20.85 -5.37 11.52
N THR A 163 -19.72 -6.01 11.78
CA THR A 163 -18.65 -5.52 12.66
C THR A 163 -17.79 -4.47 11.96
N GLY A 164 -17.62 -3.31 12.61
CA GLY A 164 -16.81 -2.20 12.11
C GLY A 164 -15.32 -2.36 12.37
N TYR A 165 -14.67 -3.32 11.71
CA TYR A 165 -13.22 -3.52 11.83
C TYR A 165 -12.41 -2.31 11.34
N ILE A 166 -11.27 -2.07 11.99
CA ILE A 166 -10.34 -1.00 11.66
C ILE A 166 -9.36 -1.48 10.58
N VAL A 167 -9.40 -0.87 9.40
CA VAL A 167 -8.41 -1.09 8.33
C VAL A 167 -7.49 0.11 8.20
N GLN A 168 -6.19 -0.15 8.24
CA GLN A 168 -5.16 0.85 8.08
C GLN A 168 -4.74 0.92 6.62
N TYR A 169 -4.34 2.11 6.17
CA TYR A 169 -3.85 2.29 4.81
C TYR A 169 -2.57 3.13 4.74
N TYR A 170 -1.82 2.90 3.67
CA TYR A 170 -0.70 3.71 3.21
C TYR A 170 -0.89 4.00 1.71
N ALA A 171 -1.30 5.22 1.40
CA ALA A 171 -1.58 5.68 0.04
C ALA A 171 -0.36 6.41 -0.55
N ILE A 172 -0.06 6.09 -1.81
CA ILE A 172 1.13 6.50 -2.56
C ILE A 172 0.67 7.13 -3.88
N GLY A 173 1.18 8.31 -4.22
CA GLY A 173 0.84 9.05 -5.43
C GLY A 173 1.87 10.14 -5.76
N GLY A 174 1.46 11.15 -6.53
CA GLY A 174 2.33 12.20 -7.04
C GLY A 174 2.86 11.92 -8.46
N GLU A 175 3.69 12.82 -8.97
CA GLU A 175 4.29 12.80 -10.30
C GLU A 175 5.42 11.77 -10.45
N ASP A 176 6.27 11.60 -9.43
CA ASP A 176 7.40 10.65 -9.45
C ASP A 176 6.97 9.18 -9.60
N ILE A 177 5.74 8.87 -9.21
CA ILE A 177 5.18 7.51 -9.32
C ILE A 177 4.67 7.32 -10.76
N THR A 178 5.54 6.96 -11.70
CA THR A 178 5.17 6.89 -13.13
C THR A 178 4.31 5.66 -13.43
N ASP A 179 4.65 4.52 -12.84
CA ASP A 179 4.09 3.21 -13.13
C ASP A 179 3.83 2.42 -11.85
N THR A 180 2.72 1.69 -11.81
CA THR A 180 2.31 0.85 -10.67
C THR A 180 1.48 -0.32 -11.17
N ASP A 181 1.66 -1.51 -10.61
CA ASP A 181 0.85 -2.69 -10.96
C ASP A 181 0.74 -3.65 -9.77
N VAL A 182 -0.28 -4.53 -9.79
CA VAL A 182 -0.46 -5.62 -8.84
C VAL A 182 -0.79 -6.90 -9.60
N GLN A 183 0.20 -7.79 -9.73
CA GLN A 183 0.09 -9.05 -10.45
C GLN A 183 0.32 -10.27 -9.54
N THR A 184 0.13 -11.47 -10.09
CA THR A 184 0.45 -12.74 -9.46
C THR A 184 1.57 -13.41 -10.24
N PHE A 185 2.68 -13.71 -9.58
CA PHE A 185 3.81 -14.43 -10.16
C PHE A 185 3.79 -15.89 -9.70
N TRP A 186 3.82 -16.82 -10.65
CA TRP A 186 3.86 -18.26 -10.33
C TRP A 186 5.31 -18.73 -10.21
N VAL A 187 5.70 -19.12 -8.99
CA VAL A 187 7.02 -19.71 -8.75
C VAL A 187 7.08 -21.11 -9.36
N THR A 188 8.02 -21.32 -10.28
CA THR A 188 8.29 -22.65 -10.86
C THR A 188 9.08 -23.51 -9.88
N THR A 189 8.90 -24.82 -9.94
CA THR A 189 9.63 -25.78 -9.10
C THR A 189 11.10 -25.95 -9.50
N SER A 190 11.51 -25.44 -10.66
CA SER A 190 12.91 -25.28 -11.03
C SER A 190 13.55 -24.17 -10.20
N GLY A 191 14.60 -24.50 -9.43
CA GLY A 191 15.37 -23.56 -8.60
C GLY A 191 16.25 -22.57 -9.38
N SER A 192 15.77 -22.08 -10.53
CA SER A 192 16.45 -21.13 -11.41
C SER A 192 15.81 -19.74 -11.29
N SER A 193 16.57 -18.70 -11.60
CA SER A 193 16.05 -17.33 -11.67
C SER A 193 14.89 -17.24 -12.66
N GLN A 194 13.74 -16.74 -12.20
CA GLN A 194 12.58 -16.47 -13.05
C GLN A 194 12.58 -15.02 -13.52
N ALA A 195 12.50 -14.80 -14.83
CA ALA A 195 12.20 -13.49 -15.39
C ALA A 195 10.67 -13.33 -15.53
N THR A 196 10.12 -12.22 -15.04
CA THR A 196 8.70 -11.89 -15.18
C THR A 196 8.51 -10.92 -16.34
N SER A 197 8.23 -11.44 -17.54
CA SER A 197 8.00 -10.64 -18.76
C SER A 197 6.64 -9.92 -18.80
N THR A 198 5.83 -10.04 -17.75
CA THR A 198 4.45 -9.52 -17.69
C THR A 198 4.35 -8.07 -17.19
N LEU A 199 5.46 -7.46 -16.76
CA LEU A 199 5.52 -6.04 -16.40
C LEU A 199 6.03 -5.22 -17.59
N SER A 200 5.34 -4.13 -17.94
CA SER A 200 5.73 -3.20 -19.00
C SER A 200 6.82 -2.21 -18.58
N PHE A 201 7.24 -2.25 -17.33
CA PHE A 201 8.23 -1.34 -16.72
C PHE A 201 9.15 -2.11 -15.76
N LYS A 202 10.28 -1.51 -15.42
CA LYS A 202 11.17 -2.01 -14.36
C LYS A 202 10.77 -1.33 -13.03
N PRO A 203 10.36 -2.08 -11.99
CA PRO A 203 10.05 -1.48 -10.70
C PRO A 203 11.30 -1.02 -9.93
N ASP A 204 11.23 0.14 -9.30
CA ASP A 204 12.22 0.60 -8.30
C ASP A 204 11.94 0.07 -6.89
N MET A 205 10.72 -0.43 -6.66
CA MET A 205 10.32 -1.11 -5.43
C MET A 205 9.27 -2.19 -5.74
N LEU A 206 9.41 -3.33 -5.09
CA LEU A 206 8.52 -4.48 -5.15
C LEU A 206 7.99 -4.80 -3.74
N PHE A 207 6.72 -5.21 -3.67
CA PHE A 207 6.14 -5.87 -2.51
C PHE A 207 5.59 -7.24 -2.95
N PHE A 208 5.78 -8.25 -2.10
CA PHE A 208 5.29 -9.60 -2.34
C PHE A 208 4.25 -9.98 -1.28
N ALA A 209 3.02 -10.23 -1.72
CA ALA A 209 2.05 -10.98 -0.93
C ALA A 209 2.35 -12.47 -1.09
N TRP A 210 2.65 -13.16 0.00
CA TRP A 210 2.89 -14.59 0.00
C TRP A 210 1.95 -15.30 0.96
N ASN A 211 1.32 -16.36 0.45
CA ASN A 211 0.68 -17.42 1.20
C ASN A 211 0.96 -18.75 0.47
N LEU A 212 1.08 -19.84 1.22
CA LEU A 212 1.63 -21.09 0.69
C LEU A 212 0.75 -21.78 -0.37
N THR A 213 1.45 -22.59 -1.19
CA THR A 213 0.95 -23.65 -2.08
C THR A 213 0.53 -23.22 -3.50
N SER A 214 1.27 -23.75 -4.48
CA SER A 214 0.87 -23.85 -5.88
C SER A 214 -0.30 -24.83 -6.05
N GLY A 215 -1.23 -24.54 -6.97
CA GLY A 215 -2.33 -25.45 -7.30
C GLY A 215 -3.64 -25.28 -6.51
N LEU A 216 -3.65 -24.52 -5.40
CA LEU A 216 -4.91 -24.10 -4.77
C LEU A 216 -5.59 -23.00 -5.59
N ALA A 217 -6.92 -22.95 -5.56
CA ALA A 217 -7.66 -21.86 -6.18
C ALA A 217 -7.26 -20.49 -5.59
N ILE A 218 -7.50 -19.43 -6.37
CA ILE A 218 -7.61 -18.08 -5.82
C ILE A 218 -9.06 -17.94 -5.30
N ASP A 219 -9.31 -17.07 -4.32
CA ASP A 219 -10.63 -16.85 -3.72
C ASP A 219 -11.18 -18.06 -2.92
N ALA A 220 -10.29 -18.92 -2.39
CA ALA A 220 -10.62 -20.04 -1.51
C ALA A 220 -9.93 -19.90 -0.14
N VAL A 221 -10.60 -20.39 0.92
CA VAL A 221 -10.00 -20.57 2.25
C VAL A 221 -9.27 -21.91 2.30
N THR A 222 -8.07 -21.93 2.87
CA THR A 222 -7.37 -23.17 3.24
C THR A 222 -7.33 -23.26 4.77
N GLN A 223 -7.88 -24.35 5.33
CA GLN A 223 -7.86 -24.65 6.76
C GLN A 223 -6.57 -25.39 7.16
N ASN A 224 -6.41 -25.66 8.46
CA ASN A 224 -5.34 -26.45 9.08
C ASN A 224 -3.93 -25.85 8.96
N MET A 225 -3.78 -24.65 8.37
CA MET A 225 -2.51 -23.91 8.33
C MET A 225 -2.73 -22.41 8.14
N GLY A 226 -2.41 -21.63 9.17
CA GLY A 226 -2.32 -20.19 9.10
C GLY A 226 -0.97 -19.78 8.52
N SER A 227 -0.93 -18.97 7.46
CA SER A 227 0.36 -18.50 6.92
C SER A 227 0.25 -17.16 6.20
N ILE A 228 1.16 -16.25 6.53
CA ILE A 228 1.24 -14.91 5.96
C ILE A 228 2.70 -14.42 5.90
N GLY A 229 3.14 -13.95 4.73
CA GLY A 229 4.53 -13.51 4.54
C GLY A 229 4.68 -12.32 3.60
N LEU A 230 5.26 -11.23 4.10
CA LEU A 230 5.53 -10.01 3.34
C LEU A 230 6.98 -10.00 2.87
N GLY A 231 7.19 -9.93 1.56
CA GLY A 231 8.49 -9.62 0.95
C GLY A 231 8.54 -8.18 0.44
N MET A 232 9.74 -7.60 0.39
CA MET A 232 10.01 -6.31 -0.26
C MET A 232 11.42 -6.27 -0.85
N ALA A 233 11.60 -5.58 -1.97
CA ALA A 233 12.91 -5.37 -2.60
C ALA A 233 12.97 -4.05 -3.36
N SER A 234 14.13 -3.39 -3.38
CA SER A 234 14.44 -2.26 -4.29
C SER A 234 15.62 -2.55 -5.21
N SER A 235 16.37 -3.63 -4.96
CA SER A 235 17.36 -4.18 -5.88
C SER A 235 17.59 -5.67 -5.58
N SER A 236 18.41 -6.34 -6.39
CA SER A 236 18.88 -7.72 -6.11
C SER A 236 19.74 -7.84 -4.85
N THR A 237 20.22 -6.72 -4.29
CA THR A 237 21.06 -6.68 -3.08
C THR A 237 20.38 -6.00 -1.88
N ALA A 238 19.25 -5.32 -2.10
CA ALA A 238 18.45 -4.63 -1.09
C ALA A 238 17.05 -5.25 -1.03
N GLN A 239 16.89 -6.24 -0.15
CA GLN A 239 15.69 -7.06 -0.03
C GLN A 239 15.44 -7.49 1.42
N ALA A 240 14.18 -7.63 1.79
CA ALA A 240 13.76 -8.10 3.10
C ALA A 240 12.48 -8.93 3.00
N SER A 241 12.34 -9.91 3.90
CA SER A 241 11.11 -10.68 4.05
C SER A 241 10.81 -10.97 5.52
N MET A 242 9.54 -11.10 5.83
CA MET A 242 9.03 -11.60 7.11
C MET A 242 7.95 -12.65 6.84
N PHE A 243 7.87 -13.66 7.69
CA PHE A 243 6.94 -14.76 7.55
C PHE A 243 6.50 -15.26 8.92
N ALA A 244 5.20 -15.46 9.09
CA ALA A 244 4.60 -16.15 10.22
C ALA A 244 3.68 -17.28 9.72
N MET A 245 3.78 -18.45 10.37
CA MET A 245 2.81 -19.53 10.22
C MET A 245 2.46 -20.18 11.55
N VAL A 246 1.29 -20.79 11.55
CA VAL A 246 0.89 -21.88 12.43
C VAL A 246 0.48 -23.08 11.60
N ASP A 247 0.83 -24.27 12.07
CA ASP A 247 0.43 -25.57 11.52
C ASP A 247 -0.51 -26.22 12.55
N ASP A 248 -1.61 -26.81 12.09
CA ASP A 248 -2.41 -27.68 12.94
C ASP A 248 -1.76 -29.07 13.10
N ALA A 249 -2.01 -29.71 14.24
CA ALA A 249 -1.61 -31.08 14.58
C ALA A 249 -0.11 -31.48 14.45
N ASP A 250 0.80 -30.57 14.08
CA ASP A 250 2.25 -30.82 14.05
C ASP A 250 2.83 -30.79 15.47
N GLY A 251 2.79 -31.96 16.13
CA GLY A 251 2.98 -32.22 17.58
C GLY A 251 4.33 -31.87 18.22
N GLY A 252 5.04 -30.87 17.69
CA GLY A 252 6.27 -30.33 18.28
C GLY A 252 6.62 -28.89 17.89
N ASN A 253 5.87 -28.19 17.03
CA ASN A 253 6.21 -26.79 16.68
C ASN A 253 5.04 -25.98 16.05
N ILE A 254 4.02 -25.69 16.85
CA ILE A 254 2.74 -25.06 16.43
C ILE A 254 2.93 -23.67 15.79
N SER A 255 4.02 -22.94 16.07
CA SER A 255 4.28 -21.61 15.50
C SER A 255 5.69 -21.50 14.92
N LYS A 256 5.83 -21.14 13.64
CA LYS A 256 7.13 -20.93 12.98
C LYS A 256 7.19 -19.48 12.47
N ARG A 257 8.22 -18.72 12.87
CA ARG A 257 8.40 -17.29 12.53
C ARG A 257 9.80 -17.07 11.96
N TRP A 258 9.89 -16.38 10.83
CA TRP A 258 11.13 -16.17 10.09
C TRP A 258 11.23 -14.71 9.61
N GLN A 259 12.43 -14.16 9.66
CA GLN A 259 12.74 -12.84 9.10
C GLN A 259 14.10 -12.91 8.40
N GLN A 260 14.19 -12.32 7.21
CA GLN A 260 15.43 -12.23 6.44
C GLN A 260 15.62 -10.79 5.95
N ARG A 261 16.87 -10.31 5.97
CA ARG A 261 17.26 -9.01 5.41
C ARG A 261 18.60 -9.15 4.70
N THR A 262 18.75 -8.46 3.58
CA THR A 262 19.98 -8.33 2.80
C THR A 262 20.08 -6.85 2.40
N PRO A 263 21.23 -6.17 2.59
CA PRO A 263 22.59 -6.69 2.70
C PRO A 263 23.15 -6.86 4.13
N LEU A 264 22.36 -6.61 5.19
CA LEU A 264 22.85 -6.65 6.58
C LEU A 264 22.28 -7.84 7.37
N ASN A 265 23.20 -8.62 7.95
CA ASN A 265 22.91 -9.73 8.86
C ASN A 265 22.08 -9.27 10.06
N HIS A 266 20.96 -9.95 10.33
CA HIS A 266 20.50 -10.17 11.71
C HIS A 266 19.64 -11.45 11.81
N HIS A 267 20.26 -12.49 12.38
CA HIS A 267 19.58 -13.50 13.20
C HIS A 267 18.95 -12.81 14.43
N TYR A 268 17.73 -13.13 14.88
CA TYR A 268 17.34 -14.13 15.91
C TYR A 268 15.89 -13.79 16.37
N LEU A 269 15.09 -14.59 17.09
CA LEU A 269 15.17 -15.95 17.66
C LEU A 269 13.72 -16.47 17.88
N ASN A 270 13.47 -17.79 17.76
CA ASN A 270 12.90 -18.64 18.83
C ASN A 270 12.59 -20.06 18.28
N ARG A 271 13.45 -21.06 18.57
CA ARG A 271 12.97 -22.44 18.65
C ARG A 271 12.48 -22.62 20.07
N GLY A 272 11.17 -22.79 20.24
CA GLY A 272 10.59 -23.02 21.56
C GLY A 272 11.21 -24.27 22.19
N GLN A 273 12.08 -24.09 23.17
CA GLN A 273 12.35 -25.12 24.15
C GLN A 273 11.32 -24.96 25.25
N SER A 274 10.46 -25.97 25.42
CA SER A 274 9.68 -26.12 26.63
C SER A 274 10.64 -26.17 27.82
N ARG A 275 10.52 -25.22 28.74
CA ARG A 275 10.96 -25.43 30.11
C ARG A 275 9.76 -25.91 30.90
N SER A 276 9.81 -27.17 31.28
CA SER A 276 9.01 -27.69 32.38
C SER A 276 9.57 -27.17 33.70
N GLU A 277 8.74 -26.49 34.47
CA GLU A 277 8.75 -26.51 35.94
C GLU A 277 7.37 -26.99 36.39
#